data_AF-A0AAP4A8B4-F1
#
_entry.id   AF-A0AAP4A8B4-F1
#
_cell.length_a   1.000
_cell.length_b   1.000
_cell.length_c   1.000
_cell.angle_alpha   90.00
_cell.angle_beta   90.00
_cell.angle_gamma   90.00
#
_symmetry.space_group_name_H-M   'P 1'
#
loop_
_entity.id
_entity.type
_entity.pdbx_description
1 polymer ?
#
loop_
_entity_poly.entity_id
_entity_poly.type
_entity_poly.pdbx_seq_one_letter_code
_entity_poly.pdbx_strand_id
1 'polypeptide(L)'
;MSKKLSELKDEDMLIVDGTVMPKEDFIRDFKYYKSIADKVYTTTQYKAHIDAKDMLDDALEREYENNMYEGWLENIEQDVTEDDIKELQNIVDRILSRSESTNICYTEDEKVEIDL
;
A
#
# COMPACT_ATOMS: atom_id res chain seq x y z
N MET A 1 2.80 -18.48 12.60
CA MET A 1 3.30 -19.87 12.46
C MET A 1 3.92 -19.98 11.08
N SER A 2 4.46 -21.12 10.64
CA SER A 2 4.89 -21.28 9.23
C SER A 2 3.75 -21.95 8.47
N LYS A 3 3.33 -21.40 7.34
CA LYS A 3 2.27 -21.97 6.51
C LYS A 3 2.86 -22.79 5.39
N LYS A 4 2.32 -23.99 5.12
CA LYS A 4 2.88 -24.86 4.07
C LYS A 4 2.38 -24.44 2.71
N LEU A 5 3.23 -24.54 1.68
CA LEU A 5 2.85 -24.23 0.30
C LEU A 5 1.70 -25.14 -0.17
N SER A 6 1.69 -26.41 0.25
CA SER A 6 0.62 -27.36 -0.06
C SER A 6 -0.76 -26.96 0.49
N GLU A 7 -0.82 -26.14 1.55
CA GLU A 7 -2.05 -25.69 2.20
C GLU A 7 -2.66 -24.43 1.55
N LEU A 8 -1.90 -23.76 0.69
CA LEU A 8 -2.34 -22.56 -0.03
C LEU A 8 -3.18 -22.90 -1.26
N LYS A 9 -4.04 -22.00 -1.69
CA LYS A 9 -4.77 -22.13 -2.95
C LYS A 9 -3.95 -21.59 -4.11
N ASP A 10 -4.29 -22.02 -5.33
CA ASP A 10 -3.54 -21.67 -6.54
C ASP A 10 -3.62 -20.15 -6.84
N GLU A 11 -4.75 -19.53 -6.48
CA GLU A 11 -4.98 -18.08 -6.58
C GLU A 11 -4.39 -17.26 -5.42
N ASP A 12 -3.87 -17.90 -4.37
CA ASP A 12 -3.27 -17.16 -3.25
C ASP A 12 -2.02 -16.43 -3.74
N MET A 13 -1.93 -15.13 -3.42
CA MET A 13 -0.78 -14.30 -3.78
C MET A 13 0.38 -14.56 -2.82
N LEU A 14 1.58 -14.60 -3.39
CA LEU A 14 2.86 -14.79 -2.70
C LEU A 14 3.77 -13.60 -3.00
N ILE A 15 4.62 -13.27 -2.03
CA ILE A 15 5.82 -12.45 -2.27
C ILE A 15 7.02 -13.39 -2.34
N VAL A 16 7.64 -13.43 -3.50
CA VAL A 16 8.82 -14.24 -3.83
C VAL A 16 9.95 -13.27 -4.16
N ASP A 17 10.86 -13.07 -3.21
CA ASP A 17 11.98 -12.12 -3.34
C ASP A 17 11.54 -10.72 -3.84
N GLY A 18 10.51 -10.16 -3.20
CA GLY A 18 9.95 -8.85 -3.54
C GLY A 18 9.02 -8.82 -4.76
N THR A 19 8.90 -9.93 -5.51
CA THR A 19 7.94 -10.05 -6.62
C THR A 19 6.63 -10.63 -6.13
N VAL A 20 5.50 -9.99 -6.46
CA VAL A 20 4.17 -10.48 -6.12
C VAL A 20 3.64 -11.37 -7.24
N MET A 21 3.22 -12.59 -6.93
CA MET A 21 2.66 -13.51 -7.92
C MET A 21 1.71 -14.55 -7.33
N PRO A 22 0.78 -15.13 -8.12
CA PRO A 22 -0.04 -16.25 -7.68
C PRO A 22 0.81 -17.50 -7.36
N LYS A 23 0.34 -18.34 -6.43
CA LYS A 23 0.96 -19.63 -6.11
C LYS A 23 1.12 -20.51 -7.35
N GLU A 24 0.12 -20.58 -8.22
CA GLU A 24 0.18 -21.42 -9.42
C GLU A 24 1.37 -21.04 -10.32
N ASP A 25 1.59 -19.74 -10.51
CA ASP A 25 2.71 -19.23 -11.31
C ASP A 25 4.06 -19.57 -10.66
N PHE A 26 4.16 -19.40 -9.34
CA PHE A 26 5.34 -19.81 -8.59
C PHE A 26 5.64 -21.31 -8.73
N ILE A 27 4.61 -22.17 -8.66
CA ILE A 27 4.77 -23.62 -8.82
C ILE A 27 5.18 -23.99 -10.25
N ARG A 28 4.54 -23.38 -11.26
CA ARG A 28 4.86 -23.61 -12.67
C ARG A 28 6.33 -23.32 -12.97
N ASP A 29 6.85 -22.25 -12.39
CA ASP A 29 8.22 -21.78 -12.59
C ASP A 29 9.15 -22.12 -11.40
N PHE A 30 8.78 -23.11 -10.58
CA PHE A 30 9.45 -23.41 -9.31
C PHE A 30 10.95 -23.68 -9.45
N LYS A 31 11.38 -24.33 -10.54
CA LYS A 31 12.82 -24.58 -10.78
C LYS A 31 13.63 -23.30 -10.89
N TYR A 32 13.06 -22.27 -11.50
CA TYR A 32 13.69 -20.96 -11.62
C TYR A 32 13.74 -20.29 -10.24
N TYR A 33 12.59 -20.17 -9.56
CA TYR A 33 12.51 -19.49 -8.27
C TYR A 33 13.32 -20.17 -7.17
N LYS A 34 13.39 -21.50 -7.15
CA LYS A 34 14.24 -22.24 -6.20
C LYS A 34 15.72 -21.85 -6.30
N SER A 35 16.17 -21.35 -7.45
CA SER A 35 17.57 -20.95 -7.65
C SER A 35 17.88 -19.49 -7.30
N ILE A 36 16.84 -18.65 -7.14
CA ILE A 36 16.99 -17.20 -6.95
C ILE A 36 16.27 -16.64 -5.73
N ALA A 37 15.22 -17.30 -5.25
CA ALA A 37 14.39 -16.80 -4.17
C ALA A 37 14.83 -17.40 -2.84
N ASP A 38 15.37 -16.56 -1.96
CA ASP A 38 15.79 -16.96 -0.62
C ASP A 38 14.60 -17.14 0.34
N LYS A 39 13.50 -16.42 0.08
CA LYS A 39 12.32 -16.37 0.95
C LYS A 39 11.04 -16.22 0.14
N VAL A 40 10.00 -16.91 0.61
CA VAL A 40 8.64 -16.86 0.07
C VAL A 40 7.70 -16.57 1.23
N TYR A 41 6.76 -15.64 1.03
CA TYR A 41 5.81 -15.21 2.04
C TYR A 41 4.38 -15.25 1.49
N THR A 42 3.41 -15.54 2.37
CA THR A 42 2.01 -15.18 2.11
C THR A 42 1.88 -13.66 2.12
N THR A 43 0.78 -13.18 1.57
CA THR A 43 0.52 -11.74 1.51
C THR A 43 -0.70 -11.33 2.32
N THR A 44 -0.60 -10.18 2.97
CA THR A 44 -1.78 -9.40 3.35
C THR A 44 -2.04 -8.35 2.27
N GLN A 45 -3.30 -8.20 1.87
CA GLN A 45 -3.70 -7.16 0.93
C GLN A 45 -3.93 -5.83 1.66
N TYR A 46 -3.25 -4.79 1.19
CA TYR A 46 -3.46 -3.42 1.63
C TYR A 46 -4.03 -2.59 0.48
N LYS A 47 -4.99 -1.70 0.76
CA LYS A 47 -5.44 -0.68 -0.19
C LYS A 47 -4.97 0.66 0.32
N ALA A 48 -4.44 1.51 -0.55
CA ALA A 48 -4.04 2.85 -0.13
C ALA A 48 -5.26 3.61 0.38
N HIS A 49 -5.06 4.29 1.51
CA HIS A 49 -6.00 5.23 2.10
C HIS A 49 -5.23 6.52 2.36
N ILE A 50 -5.67 7.59 1.72
CA ILE A 50 -5.05 8.91 1.86
C ILE A 50 -6.00 9.74 2.71
N ASP A 51 -5.48 10.26 3.81
CA ASP A 51 -6.16 11.25 4.65
C ASP A 51 -5.96 12.64 4.03
N ALA A 52 -7.06 13.30 3.69
CA ALA A 52 -7.02 14.58 3.01
C ALA A 52 -6.54 15.73 3.92
N LYS A 53 -6.72 15.63 5.24
CA LYS A 53 -6.26 16.64 6.20
C LYS A 53 -4.75 16.55 6.33
N ASP A 54 -4.21 15.35 6.57
CA ASP A 54 -2.77 15.13 6.62
C ASP A 54 -2.08 15.55 5.30
N MET A 55 -2.69 15.22 4.15
CA MET A 55 -2.19 15.64 2.84
C MET A 55 -2.16 17.17 2.66
N LEU A 56 -3.18 17.88 3.15
CA LEU A 56 -3.24 19.34 3.09
C LEU A 56 -2.23 19.97 4.04
N ASP A 57 -2.13 19.47 5.26
CA ASP A 57 -1.23 19.98 6.29
C ASP A 57 0.24 19.82 5.85
N ASP A 58 0.62 18.65 5.33
CA ASP A 58 1.92 18.40 4.70
C ASP A 58 2.25 19.41 3.60
N ALA A 59 1.26 19.79 2.79
CA ALA A 59 1.46 20.71 1.68
C ALA A 59 1.64 22.16 2.17
N LEU A 60 0.87 22.58 3.17
CA LEU A 60 0.98 23.90 3.79
C LEU A 60 2.29 24.05 4.55
N GLU A 61 2.72 23.03 5.29
CA GLU A 61 4.00 23.04 6.02
C GLU A 61 5.19 23.20 5.06
N ARG A 62 5.20 22.50 3.92
CA ARG A 62 6.25 22.66 2.90
C ARG A 62 6.33 24.07 2.33
N GLU A 63 5.19 24.73 2.13
CA GLU A 63 5.18 26.12 1.70
C GLU A 63 5.68 27.05 2.81
N TYR A 64 5.31 26.80 4.06
CA TYR A 64 5.83 27.56 5.20
C TYR A 64 7.35 27.47 5.31
N GLU A 65 7.92 26.28 5.14
CA GLU A 65 9.38 26.04 5.09
C GLU A 65 10.09 26.79 3.95
N ASN A 66 9.36 27.19 2.89
CA ASN A 66 9.89 28.02 1.81
C ASN A 66 10.00 29.52 2.17
N ASN A 67 10.05 29.85 3.47
CA ASN A 67 10.19 31.20 4.03
C ASN A 67 8.94 32.08 3.87
N MET A 68 7.75 31.52 4.07
CA MET A 68 6.57 32.35 4.31
C MET A 68 6.75 33.15 5.60
N TYR A 69 6.01 34.27 5.72
CA TYR A 69 6.14 35.13 6.89
C TYR A 69 5.62 34.45 8.17
N GLU A 70 6.14 34.89 9.32
CA GLU A 70 5.75 34.38 10.64
C GLU A 70 4.23 34.51 10.86
N GLY A 71 3.58 33.39 11.17
CA GLY A 71 2.12 33.30 11.33
C GLY A 71 1.34 33.04 10.05
N TRP A 72 1.97 32.92 8.88
CA TRP A 72 1.27 32.54 7.64
C TRP A 72 0.53 31.21 7.79
N LEU A 73 1.22 30.17 8.29
CA LEU A 73 0.64 28.84 8.45
C LEU A 73 -0.58 28.84 9.37
N GLU A 74 -0.45 29.43 10.57
CA GLU A 74 -1.55 29.53 11.54
C GLU A 74 -2.78 30.25 10.98
N ASN A 75 -2.58 31.31 10.19
CA ASN A 75 -3.70 32.04 9.58
C ASN A 75 -4.41 31.18 8.52
N ILE A 76 -3.66 30.48 7.67
CA ILE A 76 -4.24 29.61 6.64
C ILE A 76 -4.97 28.43 7.28
N GLU A 77 -4.36 27.77 8.27
CA GLU A 77 -4.97 26.64 8.97
C GLU A 77 -6.28 27.01 9.67
N GLN A 78 -6.38 28.23 10.22
CA GLN A 78 -7.61 28.73 10.84
C GLN A 78 -8.75 28.97 9.84
N ASP A 79 -8.42 29.26 8.58
CA ASP A 79 -9.39 29.45 7.50
C ASP A 79 -9.84 28.13 6.86
N VAL A 80 -9.14 27.01 7.10
CA VAL A 80 -9.53 25.67 6.61
C VAL A 80 -10.69 25.14 7.44
N THR A 81 -11.82 24.85 6.79
CA THR A 81 -13.02 24.32 7.47
C THR A 81 -13.14 22.80 7.36
N GLU A 82 -13.96 22.20 8.23
CA GLU A 82 -14.29 20.77 8.13
C GLU A 82 -14.98 20.41 6.80
N ASP A 83 -15.76 21.33 6.24
CA ASP A 83 -16.42 21.13 4.94
C ASP A 83 -15.39 21.07 3.80
N ASP A 84 -14.35 21.91 3.84
CA ASP A 84 -13.25 21.86 2.86
C ASP A 84 -12.52 20.52 2.91
N ILE A 85 -12.18 20.03 4.12
CA ILE A 85 -11.53 18.72 4.30
C ILE A 85 -12.42 17.59 3.78
N LYS A 86 -13.72 17.65 4.05
CA LYS A 86 -14.68 16.65 3.59
C LYS A 86 -14.79 16.65 2.06
N GLU A 87 -14.81 17.81 1.42
CA GLU A 87 -14.80 17.91 -0.04
C GLU A 87 -13.53 17.32 -0.65
N LEU A 88 -12.36 17.62 -0.07
CA LEU A 88 -11.08 17.04 -0.48
C LEU A 88 -11.07 15.52 -0.31
N GLN A 89 -11.53 15.01 0.83
CA GLN A 89 -11.62 13.57 1.09
C GLN A 89 -12.50 12.87 0.06
N ASN A 90 -13.67 13.44 -0.25
CA ASN A 90 -14.56 12.89 -1.28
C ASN A 90 -13.88 12.82 -2.66
N ILE A 91 -13.02 13.78 -3.01
CA ILE A 91 -12.27 13.77 -4.26
C ILE A 91 -11.24 12.64 -4.26
N VAL A 92 -10.47 12.52 -3.17
CA VAL A 92 -9.44 11.48 -2.99
C VAL A 92 -10.06 10.09 -3.06
N ASP A 93 -11.12 9.84 -2.29
CA ASP A 93 -11.83 8.56 -2.27
C ASP A 93 -12.40 8.20 -3.65
N ARG A 94 -12.95 9.19 -4.36
CA ARG A 94 -13.44 9.01 -5.73
C ARG A 94 -12.32 8.66 -6.71
N ILE A 95 -11.11 9.21 -6.54
CA ILE A 95 -9.96 8.84 -7.38
C ILE A 95 -9.54 7.40 -7.10
N LEU A 96 -9.38 7.04 -5.82
CA LEU A 96 -8.95 5.70 -5.41
C LEU A 96 -9.95 4.61 -5.81
N SER A 97 -11.26 4.91 -5.76
CA SER A 97 -12.31 3.98 -6.18
C SER A 97 -12.40 3.74 -7.69
N ARG A 98 -12.00 4.69 -8.55
CA ARG A 98 -11.93 4.46 -10.01
C ARG A 98 -10.93 3.37 -10.39
N SER A 99 -9.96 3.13 -9.51
CA SER A 99 -8.86 2.21 -9.69
C SER A 99 -8.90 1.14 -8.59
N GLU A 100 -10.09 0.74 -8.13
CA GLU A 100 -10.22 -0.18 -7.00
C GLU A 100 -9.44 -1.50 -7.20
N SER A 101 -9.41 -2.02 -8.44
CA SER A 101 -8.68 -3.24 -8.78
C SER A 101 -7.16 -3.07 -8.82
N THR A 102 -6.65 -1.84 -8.84
CA THR A 102 -5.21 -1.52 -8.88
C THR A 102 -4.74 -0.73 -7.67
N ASN A 103 -5.65 -0.23 -6.82
CA ASN A 103 -5.35 0.31 -5.49
C ASN A 103 -5.10 -0.83 -4.51
N ILE A 104 -4.10 -1.66 -4.83
CA ILE A 104 -3.78 -2.86 -4.10
C ILE A 104 -2.25 -2.93 -3.97
N CYS A 105 -1.79 -3.03 -2.74
CA CYS A 105 -0.43 -3.40 -2.38
C CYS A 105 -0.50 -4.75 -1.66
N TYR A 106 0.54 -5.56 -1.82
CA TYR A 106 0.71 -6.78 -1.07
C TYR A 106 1.91 -6.62 -0.15
N THR A 107 1.72 -6.92 1.13
CA THR A 107 2.78 -6.90 2.13
C THR A 107 3.06 -8.31 2.64
N GLU A 108 4.31 -8.59 3.00
CA GLU A 108 4.69 -9.86 3.61
C GLU A 108 3.88 -10.11 4.89
N ASP A 109 3.38 -11.32 5.06
CA ASP A 109 2.63 -11.75 6.24
C ASP A 109 3.34 -12.91 6.97
N GLU A 110 3.13 -14.15 6.53
CA GLU A 110 3.77 -15.34 7.10
C GLU A 110 4.76 -15.97 6.12
N LYS A 111 5.90 -16.46 6.64
CA LYS A 111 6.85 -17.21 5.82
C LYS A 111 6.22 -18.53 5.37
N VAL A 112 6.38 -18.86 4.10
CA VAL A 112 5.91 -20.11 3.51
C VAL A 112 6.99 -21.18 3.62
N GLU A 113 6.60 -22.36 4.10
CA GLU A 113 7.40 -23.58 4.03
C GLU A 113 7.13 -24.30 2.71
N ILE A 114 8.21 -24.58 1.96
CA ILE A 114 8.12 -25.27 0.68
C ILE A 114 8.22 -26.78 0.93
N ASP A 115 7.08 -27.48 0.88
CA ASP A 115 6.93 -28.91 1.19
C ASP A 115 6.61 -29.80 -0.03
N LEU A 116 7.06 -29.37 -1.22
CA LEU A 116 6.90 -30.06 -2.51
C LEU A 116 7.87 -31.24 -2.71
#